data_AF-A0A139NL31-F1
#
_entry.id   AF-A0A139NL31-F1
#
_cell.length_a   1.000
_cell.length_b   1.000
_cell.length_c   1.000
_cell.angle_alpha   90.00
_cell.angle_beta   90.00
_cell.angle_gamma   90.00
#
_symmetry.space_group_name_H-M   'P 1'
#
loop_
_entity.id
_entity.type
_entity.pdbx_description
1 polymer ?
#
loop_
_entity_poly.entity_id
_entity_poly.type
_entity_poly.pdbx_seq_one_letter_code
_entity_poly.pdbx_strand_id
1 'polypeptide(L)' 'MVKFNLIEVVNGFYRYEVFPEGDVSRREVFELNPSTREVKRNVPLKYGFDYVSKCIVNLNNEDGSLKESGQVAWY' A
#
# COMPACT_ATOMS: atom_id res chain seq x y z
N MET A 1 -2.92 -4.96 11.91
CA MET A 1 -2.56 -3.55 11.61
C MET A 1 -1.59 -3.51 10.42
N VAL A 2 -1.60 -2.47 9.59
CA VAL A 2 -0.59 -2.27 8.53
C VAL A 2 -0.17 -0.81 8.53
N LYS A 3 1.13 -0.56 8.44
CA LYS A 3 1.66 0.78 8.14
C LYS A 3 2.05 0.84 6.68
N PHE A 4 1.90 1.99 6.06
CA PHE A 4 2.32 2.18 4.68
C PHE A 4 2.95 3.56 4.48
N ASN A 5 3.91 3.63 3.56
CA ASN A 5 4.56 4.87 3.14
C ASN A 5 4.72 4.87 1.62
N LEU A 6 4.51 6.03 1.00
CA LEU A 6 4.85 6.33 -0.37
C LEU A 6 6.37 6.50 -0.43
N ILE A 7 7.01 5.72 -1.29
CA ILE A 7 8.44 5.78 -1.55
C ILE A 7 8.71 6.80 -2.64
N GLU A 8 8.00 6.69 -3.76
CA GLU A 8 8.21 7.49 -4.96
C GLU A 8 7.01 7.42 -5.90
N VAL A 9 6.97 8.34 -6.87
CA VAL A 9 6.01 8.34 -7.97
C VAL A 9 6.78 8.32 -9.28
N VAL A 10 6.59 7.28 -10.09
CA VAL A 10 7.29 7.07 -11.36
C VAL A 10 6.28 6.78 -12.46
N ASN A 11 6.25 7.60 -13.52
CA ASN A 11 5.33 7.44 -14.66
C ASN A 11 3.85 7.28 -14.27
N GLY A 12 3.39 8.00 -13.24
CA GLY A 12 2.01 7.91 -12.73
C GLY A 12 1.72 6.68 -11.86
N PHE A 13 2.72 5.83 -11.61
CA PHE A 13 2.65 4.77 -10.61
C PHE A 13 3.18 5.27 -9.28
N TYR A 14 2.36 5.13 -8.24
CA TYR A 14 2.70 5.44 -6.86
C TYR A 14 3.24 4.17 -6.21
N ARG A 15 4.51 4.20 -5.82
CA ARG A 15 5.19 3.05 -5.23
C ARG A 15 5.16 3.16 -3.72
N TYR A 16 4.52 2.19 -3.06
CA TYR A 16 4.37 2.14 -1.61
C TYR A 16 5.17 0.99 -1.01
N GLU A 17 5.73 1.20 0.18
CA GLU A 17 6.06 0.12 1.10
C GLU A 17 4.94 -0.06 2.12
N VAL A 18 4.72 -1.31 2.51
CA VAL A 18 3.79 -1.68 3.59
C VAL A 18 4.49 -2.57 4.60
N PHE A 19 4.09 -2.41 5.85
CA PHE A 19 4.63 -3.13 7.00
C PHE A 19 3.46 -3.84 7.71
N PRO A 20 3.21 -5.11 7.36
CA PRO A 20 2.25 -5.97 8.06
C PRO A 20 2.56 -6.02 9.56
N GLU A 21 1.57 -5.72 10.39
CA GLU A 21 1.67 -5.59 11.85
C GLU A 21 2.76 -4.62 12.34
N GLY A 22 3.24 -3.72 11.46
CA GLY A 22 4.38 -2.85 11.75
C GLY A 22 5.73 -3.56 11.76
N ASP A 23 5.80 -4.82 11.31
CA ASP A 23 7.02 -5.62 11.28
C ASP A 23 7.85 -5.28 10.02
N VAL A 24 9.02 -4.69 10.24
CA VAL A 24 9.96 -4.29 9.17
C VAL A 24 10.51 -5.50 8.41
N SER A 25 10.61 -6.66 9.05
CA SER A 25 11.05 -7.90 8.39
C SER A 25 10.05 -8.41 7.35
N ARG A 26 8.79 -7.98 7.48
CA ARG A 26 7.67 -8.35 6.60
C ARG A 26 7.37 -7.28 5.56
N ARG A 27 8.28 -6.32 5.34
CA ARG A 27 8.09 -5.24 4.38
C ARG A 27 7.72 -5.79 3.00
N GLU A 28 6.61 -5.32 2.46
CA GLU A 28 6.19 -5.57 1.08
C GLU A 28 6.15 -4.25 0.30
N VAL A 29 6.29 -4.33 -1.02
CA VAL A 29 6.25 -3.16 -1.90
C VAL A 29 5.24 -3.41 -3.01
N PHE A 30 4.38 -2.43 -3.28
CA PHE A 30 3.45 -2.45 -4.39
C PHE A 30 3.46 -1.13 -5.14
N GLU A 31 3.04 -1.15 -6.40
CA GLU A 31 2.83 0.03 -7.21
C GLU A 31 1.36 0.14 -7.56
N LEU A 32 0.79 1.33 -7.44
CA LEU A 32 -0.60 1.64 -7.77
C LEU A 32 -0.63 2.76 -8.81
N ASN A 33 -1.35 2.54 -9.91
CA ASN A 33 -1.75 3.61 -10.79
C ASN A 33 -3.18 4.05 -10.41
N PRO A 34 -3.38 5.24 -9.81
CA PRO A 34 -4.70 5.68 -9.39
C PRO A 34 -5.66 5.92 -10.55
N SER A 35 -5.15 6.27 -11.73
CA SER A 35 -5.96 6.55 -12.91
C SER A 35 -6.54 5.27 -13.54
N THR A 36 -5.74 4.20 -13.62
CA THR A 36 -6.16 2.93 -14.24
C THR A 36 -6.61 1.89 -13.21
N ARG A 37 -6.37 2.14 -11.92
CA ARG A 37 -6.53 1.18 -10.80
C ARG A 37 -5.67 -0.08 -10.95
N GLU A 38 -4.62 -0.01 -11.76
CA GLU A 38 -3.66 -1.10 -11.92
C GLU A 38 -2.78 -1.22 -10.67
N VAL A 39 -2.62 -2.45 -10.17
CA VAL A 39 -1.78 -2.76 -9.01
C VAL A 39 -0.70 -3.75 -9.44
N LYS A 40 0.57 -3.37 -9.28
CA LYS A 40 1.71 -4.26 -9.50
C LYS A 40 2.30 -4.68 -8.16
N ARG A 41 2.57 -5.97 -8.01
CA ARG A 41 3.24 -6.54 -6.84
C ARG A 41 4.39 -7.39 -7.33
N ASN A 42 5.60 -7.09 -6.84
CA ASN A 42 6.81 -7.82 -7.23
C ASN A 42 6.94 -9.18 -6.52
N VAL A 43 6.11 -9.43 -5.50
CA VAL A 43 6.14 -10.67 -4.72
C VAL A 43 4.74 -11.26 -4.59
N PRO A 44 4.60 -12.60 -4.69
CA PRO A 44 3.37 -13.27 -4.31
C PRO A 44 3.10 -13.03 -2.81
N LEU A 45 1.82 -13.10 -2.42
CA LEU A 45 1.38 -12.96 -1.03
C LEU A 45 2.22 -13.88 -0.13
N LYS A 46 3.16 -13.31 0.63
CA LYS A 46 4.01 -14.08 1.55
C LYS A 46 3.25 -14.48 2.82
N TYR A 47 2.23 -13.69 3.16
CA TYR A 47 1.39 -13.88 4.33
C TYR A 47 -0.02 -14.17 3.84
N GLY A 48 -0.72 -15.12 4.46
CA GLY A 48 -2.07 -15.57 4.06
C GLY A 48 -3.18 -14.53 4.21
N PHE A 49 -2.82 -13.25 4.33
CA PHE A 49 -3.71 -12.10 4.46
C PHE A 49 -3.27 -11.01 3.48
N ASP A 50 -4.22 -10.48 2.71
CA ASP A 50 -3.93 -9.48 1.68
C ASP A 50 -3.85 -8.06 2.28
N TYR A 51 -2.72 -7.78 2.94
CA TYR A 51 -2.40 -6.50 3.55
C TYR A 51 -2.41 -5.34 2.55
N VAL A 52 -1.96 -5.58 1.32
CA VAL A 52 -1.90 -4.56 0.26
C VAL A 52 -3.29 -4.12 -0.17
N SER A 53 -4.22 -5.05 -0.39
CA SER A 53 -5.60 -4.69 -0.75
C SER A 53 -6.27 -3.87 0.37
N LYS A 54 -6.01 -4.19 1.64
CA LYS A 54 -6.50 -3.40 2.78
C LYS A 54 -5.89 -2.00 2.82
N CYS A 55 -4.59 -1.87 2.50
CA CYS A 55 -3.96 -0.56 2.34
C CYS A 55 -4.66 0.26 1.27
N ILE A 56 -4.84 -0.30 0.07
CA ILE A 56 -5.39 0.41 -1.09
C ILE A 56 -6.77 1.01 -0.80
N VAL A 57 -7.65 0.29 -0.11
CA VAL A 57 -8.98 0.79 0.28
C VAL A 57 -8.90 2.04 1.16
N ASN A 58 -7.81 2.21 1.92
CA ASN A 58 -7.61 3.31 2.86
C ASN A 58 -6.60 4.37 2.39
N LEU A 59 -6.08 4.23 1.16
CA LEU A 59 -5.11 5.17 0.59
C LEU A 59 -5.71 6.53 0.26
N ASN A 60 -7.01 6.62 0.00
CA ASN A 60 -7.63 7.90 -0.36
C ASN A 60 -7.81 8.79 0.88
N ASN A 61 -7.48 10.06 0.72
CA ASN A 61 -7.93 11.15 1.57
C ASN A 61 -9.40 11.50 1.27
N GLU A 62 -10.01 12.32 2.12
CA GLU A 62 -11.40 12.77 1.94
C GLU A 62 -11.60 13.57 0.66
N ASP A 63 -10.54 14.23 0.17
CA ASP A 63 -10.54 15.00 -1.08
C ASP A 63 -10.28 14.15 -2.35
N GLY A 64 -10.07 12.84 -2.19
CA GLY A 64 -9.76 11.92 -3.28
C GLY A 64 -8.28 11.88 -3.70
N SER A 65 -7.40 12.62 -3.04
CA SER A 65 -5.95 12.48 -3.20
C SER A 65 -5.44 11.20 -2.51
N LEU A 66 -4.29 10.68 -2.94
CA LEU A 66 -3.64 9.54 -2.26
C LEU A 66 -2.79 10.01 -1.08
N LYS A 67 -2.88 9.28 0.04
CA LYS A 67 -2.06 9.47 1.23
C LYS A 67 -0.62 9.08 0.97
N GLU A 68 0.31 9.92 1.39
CA GLU A 68 1.74 9.62 1.35
C GLU A 68 2.15 8.64 2.45
N SER A 69 1.45 8.58 3.58
CA SER A 69 1.70 7.58 4.61
C SER A 69 0.46 7.37 5.47
N GLY A 70 0.46 6.29 6.24
CA GLY A 70 -0.63 6.03 7.17
C GLY A 70 -0.57 4.68 7.84
N GLN A 71 -1.60 4.43 8.63
CA GLN A 71 -1.80 3.17 9.33
C GLN A 71 -3.26 2.75 9.21
N VAL A 72 -3.48 1.47 8.90
CA VAL A 72 -4.80 0.86 8.96
C VAL A 72 -4.80 -0.19 10.06
N ALA A 73 -5.67 -0.03 11.05
CA ALA A 73 -5.96 -1.05 12.05
C ALA A 73 -7.28 -1.73 11.69
N TRP A 74 -7.37 -3.02 11.98
CA TRP A 74 -8.60 -3.80 11.88
C TRP A 74 -8.68 -4.73 13.10
N TYR A 75 -9.91 -4.98 13.57
CA TYR A 75 -10.24 -5.83 14.70
C TYR A 75 -10.73 -7.21 14.24
#